data_AF-A0A950H903-F1
#
_entry.id   AF-A0A950H903-F1
#
_cell.length_a   1.000
_cell.length_b   1.000
_cell.length_c   1.000
_cell.angle_alpha   90.00
_cell.angle_beta   90.00
_cell.angle_gamma   90.00
#
_symmetry.space_group_name_H-M   'P 1'
#
loop_
_entity.id
_entity.type
_entity.pdbx_description
1 polymer ?
#
loop_
_entity_poly.entity_id
_entity_poly.type
_entity_poly.pdbx_seq_one_letter_code
_entity_poly.pdbx_strand_id
1 'polypeptide(L)'
;MIVLRLLSRTKLYWGLLIICMIGALASPHTSAGRNIFLSYGNLTDVLRQVSITGLVATGMTIVILLGGIDLSVGSVMGFSTIVCAMLLTDPGWTAASAMGVPAAALVGFCAIALLTRFVFAGMARQRNAKTGARHDAPLGRWQGVGAPALLGLAAAAVLAGFTAAQVPGKFGVLAVL
;
A
#
# COMPACT_ATOMS: atom_id res chain seq x y z
N MET A 1 16.30 17.72 -30.16
CA MET A 1 16.07 16.25 -30.22
C MET A 1 16.12 15.56 -28.85
N ILE A 2 16.89 16.04 -27.85
CA ILE A 2 16.90 15.48 -26.48
C ILE A 2 15.53 15.59 -25.78
N VAL A 3 14.86 16.75 -25.87
CA VAL A 3 13.59 17.03 -25.19
C VAL A 3 12.46 16.12 -25.68
N LEU A 4 12.35 15.90 -26.99
CA LEU A 4 11.35 15.00 -27.57
C LEU A 4 11.56 13.53 -27.17
N ARG A 5 12.82 13.09 -27.02
CA ARG A 5 13.14 11.73 -26.52
C ARG A 5 12.77 11.58 -25.05
N LEU A 6 13.06 12.60 -24.23
CA LEU A 6 12.66 12.65 -22.82
C LEU A 6 11.13 12.63 -22.67
N LEU A 7 10.42 13.46 -23.43
CA LEU A 7 8.96 13.51 -23.47
C LEU A 7 8.38 12.15 -23.88
N SER A 8 8.99 11.48 -24.87
CA SER A 8 8.54 10.16 -25.33
C SER A 8 8.79 9.02 -24.34
N ARG A 9 9.79 9.14 -23.45
CA ARG A 9 10.05 8.18 -22.36
C ARG A 9 9.18 8.42 -21.14
N THR A 10 8.72 9.65 -20.93
CA THR A 10 7.98 10.08 -19.74
C THR A 10 6.50 10.37 -20.01
N LYS A 11 5.96 9.91 -21.16
CA LYS A 11 4.57 10.16 -21.60
C LYS A 11 3.53 9.90 -20.52
N LEU A 12 3.73 8.83 -19.72
CA LEU A 12 2.82 8.45 -18.65
C LEU A 12 2.75 9.53 -17.54
N TYR A 13 3.90 10.09 -17.16
CA TYR A 13 3.97 11.14 -16.14
C TYR A 13 3.34 12.44 -16.64
N TRP A 14 3.55 12.79 -17.91
CA TRP A 14 2.90 13.94 -18.52
C TRP A 14 1.39 13.76 -18.64
N GLY A 15 0.92 12.56 -19.00
CA GLY A 15 -0.50 12.23 -19.01
C GLY A 15 -1.14 12.37 -17.64
N LEU A 16 -0.50 11.83 -16.60
CA LEU A 16 -0.94 11.99 -15.22
C LEU A 16 -0.99 13.47 -14.80
N LEU A 17 0.05 14.24 -15.11
CA LEU A 17 0.12 15.67 -14.78
C LEU A 17 -1.02 16.44 -15.45
N ILE A 18 -1.30 16.17 -16.73
CA ILE A 18 -2.40 16.81 -17.46
C ILE A 18 -3.74 16.46 -16.82
N ILE A 19 -3.98 15.18 -16.52
CA ILE A 19 -5.23 14.75 -15.87
C ILE A 19 -5.40 15.41 -14.50
N CYS A 20 -4.33 15.49 -13.70
CA CYS A 20 -4.35 16.18 -12.40
C CYS A 20 -4.60 17.68 -12.55
N MET A 21 -4.02 18.33 -13.55
CA MET A 21 -4.26 19.75 -13.84
C MET A 21 -5.71 20.01 -14.26
N ILE A 22 -6.25 19.19 -15.15
CA ILE A 22 -7.66 19.27 -15.57
C ILE A 22 -8.57 19.04 -14.37
N GLY A 23 -8.30 18.01 -13.56
CA GLY A 23 -9.05 17.72 -12.35
C GLY A 23 -9.03 18.87 -11.35
N ALA A 24 -7.86 19.48 -11.12
CA ALA A 24 -7.73 20.62 -10.21
C ALA A 24 -8.47 21.86 -10.73
N LEU A 25 -8.44 22.15 -12.03
CA LEU A 25 -9.06 23.36 -12.59
C LEU A 25 -10.56 23.22 -12.84
N ALA A 26 -11.02 22.03 -13.24
CA ALA A 26 -12.42 21.77 -13.55
C ALA A 26 -13.26 21.32 -12.34
N SER A 27 -12.63 21.06 -11.19
CA SER A 27 -13.33 20.55 -10.03
C SER A 27 -14.26 21.59 -9.39
N PRO A 28 -15.48 21.19 -9.00
CA PRO A 28 -16.36 22.06 -8.24
C PRO A 28 -15.77 22.44 -6.88
N HIS A 29 -16.14 23.63 -6.41
CA HIS A 29 -15.78 24.12 -5.10
C HIS A 29 -16.95 23.90 -4.12
N THR A 30 -16.64 23.54 -2.86
CA THR A 30 -17.64 23.56 -1.78
C THR A 30 -18.07 25.00 -1.46
N SER A 31 -19.18 25.16 -0.74
CA SER A 31 -19.65 26.44 -0.18
C SER A 31 -18.58 27.21 0.60
N ALA A 32 -17.56 26.53 1.15
CA ALA A 32 -16.41 27.14 1.81
C ALA A 32 -15.24 27.50 0.85
N GLY A 33 -15.44 27.42 -0.47
CA GLY A 33 -14.43 27.73 -1.50
C GLY A 33 -13.34 26.66 -1.70
N ARG A 34 -13.37 25.55 -0.94
CA ARG A 34 -12.37 24.47 -1.07
C ARG A 34 -12.61 23.65 -2.35
N ASN A 35 -11.54 23.37 -3.08
CA ASN A 35 -11.57 22.50 -4.26
C ASN A 35 -11.77 21.03 -3.86
N ILE A 36 -12.77 20.35 -4.44
CA ILE A 36 -13.14 18.98 -4.06
C ILE A 36 -12.10 17.95 -4.55
N PHE A 37 -11.54 18.13 -5.75
CA PHE A 37 -10.52 17.24 -6.31
C PHE A 37 -9.25 17.23 -5.45
N LEU A 38 -8.82 18.38 -4.96
CA LEU A 38 -7.66 18.52 -4.05
C LEU A 38 -8.03 18.32 -2.57
N SER A 39 -9.24 17.87 -2.26
CA SER A 39 -9.60 17.56 -0.88
C SER A 39 -8.80 16.37 -0.35
N TYR A 40 -8.48 16.40 0.95
CA TYR A 40 -7.72 15.32 1.58
C TYR A 40 -8.42 13.96 1.42
N GLY A 41 -9.74 13.91 1.63
CA GLY A 41 -10.54 12.70 1.43
C GLY A 41 -10.39 12.13 0.02
N ASN A 42 -10.65 12.94 -1.01
CA ASN A 42 -10.55 12.51 -2.40
C ASN A 42 -9.15 12.01 -2.78
N LEU A 43 -8.11 12.76 -2.41
CA LEU A 43 -6.72 12.35 -2.68
C LEU A 43 -6.38 11.02 -1.99
N THR A 44 -6.77 10.85 -0.72
CA THR A 44 -6.53 9.59 0.00
C THR A 44 -7.33 8.42 -0.55
N ASP A 45 -8.56 8.65 -1.04
CA ASP A 45 -9.39 7.61 -1.64
C ASP A 45 -8.83 7.13 -2.98
N VAL A 46 -8.40 8.06 -3.85
CA VAL A 46 -7.72 7.72 -5.10
C VAL A 46 -6.44 6.93 -4.83
N LEU A 47 -5.60 7.41 -3.92
CA LEU A 47 -4.35 6.72 -3.54
C LEU A 47 -4.63 5.33 -2.98
N ARG A 48 -5.68 5.17 -2.16
CA ARG A 48 -6.10 3.87 -1.60
C ARG A 48 -6.56 2.92 -2.70
N GLN A 49 -7.41 3.37 -3.63
CA GLN A 49 -7.90 2.55 -4.74
C GLN A 49 -6.74 2.06 -5.62
N VAL A 50 -5.85 2.97 -6.03
CA VAL A 50 -4.69 2.61 -6.85
C VAL A 50 -3.72 1.69 -6.12
N SER A 51 -3.51 1.90 -4.81
CA SER A 51 -2.63 1.06 -3.99
C SER A 51 -3.13 -0.39 -3.90
N ILE A 52 -4.45 -0.60 -3.73
CA ILE A 52 -5.06 -1.93 -3.68
C ILE A 52 -4.85 -2.64 -5.03
N THR A 53 -5.19 -1.97 -6.15
CA THR A 53 -4.99 -2.55 -7.48
C THR A 53 -3.52 -2.86 -7.76
N GLY A 54 -2.60 -1.97 -7.40
CA GLY A 54 -1.17 -2.17 -7.57
C GLY A 54 -0.63 -3.36 -6.79
N LEU A 55 -0.99 -3.48 -5.51
CA LEU A 55 -0.56 -4.60 -4.65
C LEU A 55 -1.02 -5.93 -5.24
N VAL A 56 -2.29 -6.01 -5.64
CA VAL A 56 -2.86 -7.24 -6.22
C VAL A 56 -2.20 -7.55 -7.56
N ALA A 57 -1.97 -6.55 -8.42
CA ALA A 57 -1.29 -6.72 -9.70
C ALA A 57 0.13 -7.28 -9.53
N THR A 58 0.88 -6.83 -8.51
CA THR A 58 2.20 -7.41 -8.22
C THR A 58 2.13 -8.88 -7.84
N GLY A 59 1.13 -9.28 -7.05
CA GLY A 59 0.90 -10.70 -6.70
C GLY A 59 0.54 -11.55 -7.92
N MET A 60 -0.40 -11.07 -8.76
CA MET A 60 -0.79 -11.76 -9.99
C MET A 60 0.37 -11.89 -10.98
N THR A 61 1.32 -10.95 -10.98
CA THR A 61 2.52 -11.03 -11.82
C THR A 61 3.37 -12.26 -11.46
N ILE A 62 3.55 -12.56 -10.17
CA ILE A 62 4.35 -13.74 -9.73
C ILE A 62 3.68 -15.04 -10.19
N VAL A 63 2.35 -15.14 -10.07
CA VAL A 63 1.60 -16.31 -10.53
C VAL A 63 1.79 -16.55 -12.02
N ILE A 64 1.62 -15.51 -12.84
CA ILE A 64 1.75 -15.61 -14.30
C ILE A 64 3.17 -16.03 -14.69
N LEU A 65 4.19 -15.50 -14.01
CA LEU A 65 5.59 -15.88 -14.23
C LEU A 65 5.86 -17.36 -13.91
N LEU A 66 5.11 -17.97 -13.00
CA LEU A 66 5.19 -19.39 -12.68
C LEU A 66 4.35 -20.26 -13.63
N GLY A 67 3.77 -19.68 -14.69
CA GLY A 67 2.97 -20.41 -15.68
C GLY A 67 1.56 -20.77 -15.23
N GLY A 68 1.10 -20.22 -14.10
CA GLY A 68 -0.25 -20.41 -13.58
C GLY A 68 -1.24 -19.36 -14.10
N ILE A 69 -2.49 -19.75 -14.35
CA ILE A 69 -3.62 -18.84 -14.51
C ILE A 69 -4.40 -18.87 -13.20
N ASP A 70 -3.98 -18.09 -12.21
CA ASP A 70 -4.65 -18.04 -10.91
C ASP A 70 -5.73 -16.96 -10.87
N LEU A 71 -6.94 -17.37 -11.22
CA LEU A 71 -8.16 -16.57 -11.06
C LEU A 71 -8.61 -16.47 -9.58
N SER A 72 -8.03 -17.25 -8.66
CA SER A 72 -8.47 -17.28 -7.26
C SER A 72 -8.14 -15.97 -6.51
N VAL A 73 -7.14 -15.21 -6.94
CA VAL A 73 -6.78 -13.92 -6.32
C VAL A 73 -7.98 -12.95 -6.36
N GLY A 74 -8.72 -12.94 -7.47
CA GLY A 74 -9.92 -12.12 -7.62
C GLY A 74 -11.08 -12.59 -6.73
N SER A 75 -11.33 -13.91 -6.66
CA SER A 75 -12.41 -14.46 -5.85
C SER A 75 -12.14 -14.34 -4.35
N VAL A 76 -10.89 -14.53 -3.91
CA VAL A 76 -10.46 -14.34 -2.51
C VAL A 76 -10.56 -12.87 -2.10
N MET A 77 -10.17 -11.94 -2.98
CA MET A 77 -10.38 -10.51 -2.72
C MET A 77 -11.87 -10.18 -2.58
N GLY A 78 -12.70 -10.60 -3.54
CA GLY A 78 -14.13 -10.35 -3.50
C GLY A 78 -14.78 -10.90 -2.24
N PHE A 79 -14.53 -12.17 -1.93
CA PHE A 79 -15.06 -12.82 -0.73
C PHE A 79 -14.62 -12.12 0.56
N SER A 80 -13.32 -11.83 0.71
CA SER A 80 -12.80 -11.16 1.91
C SER A 80 -13.36 -9.74 2.10
N THR A 81 -13.56 -8.99 1.01
CA THR A 81 -14.17 -7.66 1.08
C THR A 81 -15.63 -7.71 1.52
N ILE A 82 -16.41 -8.69 1.03
CA ILE A 82 -17.81 -8.88 1.43
C ILE A 82 -17.88 -9.25 2.92
N VAL A 83 -17.09 -10.23 3.36
CA VAL A 83 -17.04 -10.63 4.78
C VAL A 83 -16.64 -9.43 5.65
N CYS A 84 -15.64 -8.66 5.26
CA CYS A 84 -15.23 -7.45 5.98
C CYS A 84 -16.37 -6.41 6.05
N ALA A 85 -17.08 -6.17 4.94
CA ALA A 85 -18.20 -5.25 4.90
C ALA A 85 -19.36 -5.70 5.80
N MET A 86 -19.66 -7.01 5.82
CA MET A 86 -20.69 -7.58 6.70
C MET A 86 -20.32 -7.51 8.19
N LEU A 87 -19.03 -7.53 8.51
CA LEU A 87 -18.55 -7.46 9.89
C LEU A 87 -18.43 -6.03 10.42
N LEU A 88 -18.34 -5.03 9.53
CA LEU A 88 -18.19 -3.61 9.88
C LEU A 88 -19.50 -2.84 9.72
N THR A 89 -20.66 -3.45 9.95
CA THR A 89 -21.96 -2.77 9.76
C THR A 89 -22.27 -1.71 10.80
N ASP A 90 -21.83 -1.92 12.06
CA ASP A 90 -22.12 -1.02 13.17
C ASP A 90 -21.03 0.04 13.35
N PRO A 91 -21.39 1.29 13.70
CA PRO A 91 -20.42 2.35 13.93
C PRO A 91 -19.63 2.13 15.22
N GLY A 92 -18.39 2.63 15.22
CA GLY A 92 -17.53 2.62 16.40
C GLY A 92 -16.73 1.31 16.55
N TRP A 93 -16.24 1.07 17.76
CA TRP A 93 -15.35 -0.06 18.06
C TRP A 93 -16.13 -1.37 18.20
N THR A 94 -16.47 -1.98 17.06
CA THR A 94 -17.04 -3.33 16.99
C THR A 94 -15.98 -4.41 17.20
N ALA A 95 -16.40 -5.64 17.49
CA ALA A 95 -15.49 -6.79 17.57
C ALA A 95 -14.64 -6.94 16.29
N ALA A 96 -15.23 -6.67 15.13
CA ALA A 96 -14.54 -6.70 13.84
C ALA A 96 -13.42 -5.65 13.74
N SER A 97 -13.69 -4.41 14.15
CA SER A 97 -12.68 -3.34 14.15
C SER A 97 -11.59 -3.59 15.21
N ALA A 98 -11.95 -4.13 16.38
CA ALA A 98 -11.05 -4.48 17.46
C ALA A 98 -10.06 -5.59 17.05
N MET A 99 -10.47 -6.50 16.16
CA MET A 99 -9.58 -7.51 15.57
C MET A 99 -8.86 -7.01 14.31
N GLY A 100 -9.52 -6.18 13.51
CA GLY A 100 -9.00 -5.68 12.24
C GLY A 100 -7.82 -4.74 12.39
N VAL A 101 -7.84 -3.85 13.40
CA VAL A 101 -6.74 -2.90 13.66
C VAL A 101 -5.44 -3.63 14.02
N PRO A 102 -5.41 -4.57 15.00
CA PRO A 102 -4.23 -5.39 15.27
C PRO A 102 -3.78 -6.24 14.08
N ALA A 103 -4.73 -6.82 13.32
CA ALA A 103 -4.40 -7.61 12.14
C ALA A 103 -3.70 -6.77 11.06
N ALA A 104 -4.21 -5.56 10.78
CA ALA A 104 -3.56 -4.62 9.86
C ALA A 104 -2.16 -4.26 10.35
N ALA A 105 -2.01 -3.93 11.64
CA ALA A 105 -0.72 -3.61 12.24
C ALA A 105 0.30 -4.76 12.12
N LEU A 106 -0.14 -6.01 12.33
CA LEU A 106 0.70 -7.20 12.19
C LEU A 106 1.14 -7.41 10.72
N VAL A 107 0.24 -7.22 9.77
CA VAL A 107 0.58 -7.28 8.34
C VAL A 107 1.60 -6.20 7.98
N GLY A 108 1.41 -4.97 8.45
CA GLY A 108 2.36 -3.87 8.28
C GLY A 108 3.74 -4.16 8.88
N PHE A 109 3.76 -4.72 10.10
CA PHE A 109 4.98 -5.19 10.76
C PHE A 109 5.73 -6.19 9.87
N CYS A 110 5.06 -7.27 9.48
CA CYS A 110 5.65 -8.35 8.70
C CYS A 110 6.17 -7.85 7.35
N ALA A 111 5.38 -7.04 6.63
CA ALA A 111 5.76 -6.50 5.34
C ALA A 111 7.04 -5.66 5.42
N ILE A 112 7.10 -4.71 6.36
CA ILE A 112 8.25 -3.80 6.50
C ILE A 112 9.47 -4.53 7.08
N ALA A 113 9.29 -5.42 8.05
CA ALA A 113 10.39 -6.20 8.61
C ALA A 113 11.02 -7.12 7.54
N LEU A 114 10.20 -7.85 6.78
CA LEU A 114 10.69 -8.74 5.73
C LEU A 114 11.36 -7.96 4.58
N LEU A 115 10.76 -6.84 4.16
CA LEU A 115 11.35 -5.98 3.13
C LEU A 115 12.70 -5.42 3.57
N THR A 116 12.79 -4.88 4.78
CA THR A 116 14.03 -4.35 5.35
C THR A 116 15.11 -5.42 5.41
N ARG A 117 14.76 -6.62 5.91
CA ARG A 117 15.68 -7.75 5.96
C ARG A 117 16.13 -8.18 4.57
N PHE A 118 15.23 -8.21 3.59
CA PHE A 118 15.55 -8.54 2.20
C PHE A 118 16.53 -7.54 1.59
N VAL A 119 16.33 -6.24 1.83
CA VAL A 119 17.24 -5.17 1.37
C VAL A 119 18.62 -5.31 2.01
N PHE A 120 18.70 -5.50 3.33
CA PHE A 120 19.99 -5.72 4.01
C PHE A 120 20.70 -6.97 3.51
N ALA A 121 19.96 -8.07 3.29
CA ALA A 121 20.52 -9.29 2.69
C ALA A 121 21.04 -9.03 1.27
N GLY A 122 20.31 -8.26 0.46
CA GLY A 122 20.73 -7.87 -0.90
C GLY A 122 22.00 -7.04 -0.90
N MET A 123 22.08 -6.01 -0.04
CA MET A 123 23.26 -5.16 0.09
C MET A 123 24.48 -5.94 0.61
N ALA A 124 24.27 -6.84 1.57
CA ALA A 124 25.35 -7.69 2.08
C ALA A 124 25.90 -8.62 0.98
N ARG A 125 25.02 -9.24 0.18
CA ARG A 125 25.42 -10.05 -0.99
C ARG A 125 26.24 -9.24 -2.00
N GLN A 126 25.80 -8.03 -2.34
CA GLN A 126 26.54 -7.14 -3.25
C GLN A 126 27.90 -6.73 -2.70
N ARG A 127 27.99 -6.44 -1.39
CA ARG A 127 29.25 -6.09 -0.74
C ARG A 127 30.22 -7.28 -0.80
N ASN A 128 29.77 -8.47 -0.43
CA ASN A 128 30.60 -9.68 -0.42
C ASN A 128 31.10 -10.06 -1.82
N ALA A 129 30.27 -9.85 -2.85
CA ALA A 129 30.65 -10.06 -4.24
C ALA A 129 31.80 -9.14 -4.68
N LYS A 130 31.90 -7.91 -4.16
CA LYS A 130 32.99 -6.97 -4.47
C LYS A 130 34.29 -7.25 -3.72
N THR A 131 34.20 -7.74 -2.49
CA THR A 131 35.38 -8.04 -1.65
C THR A 131 35.95 -9.45 -1.87
N GLY A 132 35.34 -10.28 -2.72
CA GLY A 132 35.78 -11.67 -2.94
C GLY A 132 35.64 -12.56 -1.70
N ALA A 133 34.86 -12.12 -0.70
CA ALA A 133 34.63 -12.86 0.53
C ALA A 133 33.67 -14.04 0.27
N ARG A 134 33.86 -15.16 1.00
CA ARG A 134 32.95 -16.33 0.93
C ARG A 134 31.49 -15.89 1.12
N HIS A 135 30.59 -16.50 0.35
CA HIS A 135 29.19 -16.10 0.18
C HIS A 135 28.34 -16.13 1.47
N ASP A 136 28.88 -16.70 2.55
CA ASP A 136 28.11 -17.22 3.68
C ASP A 136 28.24 -16.38 4.95
N ALA A 137 28.85 -15.19 4.88
CA ALA A 137 28.97 -14.31 6.04
C ALA A 137 27.57 -13.96 6.58
N PRO A 138 27.21 -14.41 7.82
CA PRO A 138 25.88 -14.17 8.36
C PRO A 138 25.66 -12.67 8.58
N LEU A 139 24.43 -12.22 8.35
CA LEU A 139 24.04 -10.85 8.66
C LEU A 139 24.24 -10.59 10.16
N GLY A 140 24.87 -9.46 10.50
CA GLY A 140 24.99 -9.05 11.90
C GLY A 140 23.61 -8.93 12.55
N ARG A 141 23.51 -9.18 13.86
CA ARG A 141 22.24 -9.18 14.62
C ARG A 141 21.38 -7.94 14.36
N TRP A 142 21.99 -6.76 14.22
CA TRP A 142 21.28 -5.52 13.90
C TRP A 142 20.70 -5.50 12.49
N GLN A 143 21.44 -5.95 11.48
CA GLN A 143 20.99 -5.97 10.08
C GLN A 143 19.99 -7.11 9.81
N GLY A 144 20.15 -8.23 10.52
CA GLY A 144 19.32 -9.41 10.36
C GLY A 144 17.97 -9.32 11.08
N VAL A 145 17.95 -8.77 12.30
CA VAL A 145 16.76 -8.78 13.17
C VAL A 145 16.46 -7.41 13.77
N GLY A 146 17.47 -6.70 14.30
CA GLY A 146 17.26 -5.46 15.05
C GLY A 146 16.57 -4.35 14.25
N ALA A 147 17.20 -3.86 13.18
CA ALA A 147 16.66 -2.83 12.32
C ALA A 147 15.36 -3.25 11.61
N PRO A 148 15.24 -4.48 11.06
CA PRO A 148 13.97 -4.99 10.54
C PRO A 148 12.82 -4.96 11.55
N ALA A 149 13.05 -5.43 12.78
CA ALA A 149 12.01 -5.45 13.81
C ALA A 149 11.60 -4.04 14.24
N LEU A 150 12.56 -3.12 14.39
CA LEU A 150 12.25 -1.73 14.78
C LEU A 150 11.46 -0.98 13.71
N LEU A 151 11.88 -1.08 12.45
CA LEU A 151 11.13 -0.48 11.35
C LEU A 151 9.76 -1.12 11.17
N GLY A 152 9.67 -2.44 11.36
CA GLY A 152 8.40 -3.15 11.41
C GLY A 152 7.48 -2.63 12.52
N LEU A 153 7.99 -2.46 13.75
CA LEU A 153 7.21 -1.96 14.88
C LEU A 153 6.75 -0.52 14.66
N ALA A 154 7.62 0.34 14.12
CA ALA A 154 7.26 1.70 13.76
C ALA A 154 6.13 1.73 12.72
N ALA A 155 6.22 0.90 11.68
CA ALA A 155 5.18 0.78 10.67
C ALA A 155 3.87 0.25 11.25
N ALA A 156 3.94 -0.75 12.13
CA ALA A 156 2.78 -1.31 12.82
C ALA A 156 2.06 -0.26 13.68
N ALA A 157 2.81 0.54 14.43
CA ALA A 157 2.26 1.62 15.26
C ALA A 157 1.59 2.71 14.40
N VAL A 158 2.24 3.13 13.32
CA VAL A 158 1.68 4.12 12.37
C VAL A 158 0.40 3.58 11.74
N LEU A 159 0.40 2.33 11.29
CA LEU A 159 -0.74 1.72 10.65
C LEU A 159 -1.89 1.48 11.63
N ALA A 160 -1.60 1.03 12.85
CA ALA A 160 -2.59 0.89 13.93
C ALA A 160 -3.23 2.24 14.26
N GLY A 161 -2.43 3.29 14.44
CA GLY A 161 -2.93 4.64 14.70
C GLY A 161 -3.79 5.18 13.56
N PHE A 162 -3.35 4.98 12.31
CA PHE A 162 -4.11 5.39 11.13
C PHE A 162 -5.45 4.64 11.03
N THR A 163 -5.43 3.31 11.12
CA THR A 163 -6.64 2.48 11.00
C THR A 163 -7.62 2.70 12.15
N ALA A 164 -7.14 2.81 13.38
CA ALA A 164 -7.94 3.14 14.56
C ALA A 164 -8.66 4.50 14.39
N ALA A 165 -8.00 5.51 13.82
CA ALA A 165 -8.62 6.80 13.54
C ALA A 165 -9.73 6.74 12.49
N GLN A 166 -9.76 5.72 11.64
CA GLN A 166 -10.82 5.53 10.64
C GLN A 166 -12.06 4.81 11.18
N VAL A 167 -11.95 4.08 12.31
CA VAL A 167 -13.05 3.27 12.89
C VAL A 167 -14.30 4.10 13.22
N PRO A 168 -14.20 5.27 13.89
CA PRO A 168 -15.39 6.05 14.25
C PRO A 168 -15.96 6.85 13.06
N GLY A 169 -15.10 7.22 12.10
CA GLY A 169 -15.41 8.24 11.10
C GLY A 169 -16.03 7.72 9.80
N LYS A 170 -16.18 6.40 9.64
CA LYS A 170 -16.63 5.82 8.38
C LYS A 170 -17.64 4.71 8.62
N PHE A 171 -18.93 5.04 8.66
CA PHE A 171 -19.93 4.24 7.95
C PHE A 171 -21.05 5.08 7.35
N GLY A 172 -21.40 4.67 6.14
CA GLY A 172 -22.49 5.14 5.29
C GLY A 172 -22.66 4.16 4.12
N VAL A 173 -22.81 2.86 4.41
CA VAL A 173 -23.25 1.83 3.44
C VAL A 173 -24.71 1.42 3.70
N LEU A 174 -25.30 1.83 4.82
CA LEU A 174 -26.74 1.65 5.10
C LEU A 174 -27.67 2.52 4.24
N ALA A 175 -27.14 3.28 3.27
CA ALA A 175 -27.92 4.05 2.30
C ALA A 175 -27.75 3.57 0.85
N VAL A 176 -27.01 2.48 0.61
CA VAL A 176 -26.77 1.89 -0.72
C VAL A 176 -27.26 0.43 -0.80
N LEU A 177 -27.84 -0.09 0.29
CA LEU A 177 -28.73 -1.25 0.32
C LEU A 177 -30.11 -0.79 0.78
#